data_AF-A0A7G8GJW8-F1
#
_entry.id   AF-A0A7G8GJW8-F1
#
_cell.length_a   1.000
_cell.length_b   1.000
_cell.length_c   1.000
_cell.angle_alpha   90.00
_cell.angle_beta   90.00
_cell.angle_gamma   90.00
#
_symmetry.space_group_name_H-M   'P 1'
#
loop_
_entity.id
_entity.type
_entity.pdbx_description
1 polymer ?
#
loop_
_entity_poly.entity_id
_entity_poly.type
_entity_poly.pdbx_seq_one_letter_code
_entity_poly.pdbx_strand_id
1 'polypeptide(L)' 'MDQIEHDNWKSIAESMESKGQTESWFYLRARAIADGKPDPMPNISELMADPS' A
#
# COMPACT_ATOMS: atom_id res chain seq x y z
N MET A 1 4.44 5.02 10.97
CA MET A 1 4.63 3.58 10.72
C MET A 1 5.82 3.12 11.54
N ASP A 2 5.68 2.01 12.27
CA ASP A 2 6.80 1.41 13.00
C ASP A 2 7.63 0.50 12.06
N GLN A 3 8.82 0.09 12.50
CA GLN A 3 9.73 -0.73 11.68
C GLN A 3 9.13 -2.10 11.33
N ILE A 4 8.36 -2.70 12.25
CA ILE A 4 7.75 -4.02 12.07
C ILE A 4 6.69 -3.94 10.98
N GLU A 5 5.85 -2.92 11.05
CA GLU A 5 4.80 -2.63 10.10
C GLU A 5 5.39 -2.38 8.71
N HIS A 6 6.48 -1.60 8.62
CA HIS A 6 7.20 -1.40 7.36
C HIS A 6 7.76 -2.71 6.78
N ASP A 7 8.41 -3.53 7.61
CA ASP A 7 8.99 -4.81 7.18
C ASP A 7 7.91 -5.79 6.70
N ASN A 8 6.73 -5.78 7.33
CA ASN A 8 5.58 -6.55 6.87
C ASN A 8 5.11 -6.11 5.49
N TRP A 9 4.98 -4.80 5.23
CA TRP A 9 4.60 -4.28 3.92
C TRP A 9 5.62 -4.64 2.84
N LYS A 10 6.91 -4.58 3.17
CA LYS A 10 7.99 -5.01 2.28
C LYS A 10 7.86 -6.49 1.92
N SER A 11 7.65 -7.36 2.89
CA SER A 11 7.47 -8.80 2.68
C SER A 11 6.25 -9.12 1.80
N ILE A 12 5.14 -8.39 1.99
CA ILE A 12 3.94 -8.53 1.15
C ILE A 12 4.25 -8.12 -0.30
N ALA A 13 4.89 -6.97 -0.51
CA ALA A 13 5.24 -6.49 -1.85
C ALA A 13 6.15 -7.50 -2.58
N GLU A 14 7.21 -7.99 -1.91
CA GLU A 14 8.14 -8.98 -2.46
C GLU A 14 7.42 -10.31 -2.80
N SER A 15 6.48 -10.76 -1.96
CA SER A 15 5.67 -11.95 -2.27
C SER A 15 4.80 -11.74 -3.51
N MET A 16 4.21 -10.56 -3.69
CA MET A 16 3.41 -10.24 -4.86
C MET A 16 4.25 -10.12 -6.13
N GLU A 17 5.45 -9.53 -6.05
CA GLU A 17 6.43 -9.46 -7.14
C GLU A 17 6.80 -10.88 -7.61
N SER A 18 7.08 -11.79 -6.68
CA SER A 18 7.42 -13.20 -6.99
C SER A 18 6.29 -13.96 -7.72
N LYS A 19 5.05 -13.51 -7.53
CA LYS A 19 3.84 -14.09 -8.16
C LYS A 19 3.43 -13.34 -9.43
N GLY A 20 4.16 -12.30 -9.84
CA GLY A 20 3.81 -11.44 -10.97
C GLY A 20 2.56 -10.58 -10.74
N GLN A 21 2.13 -10.38 -9.49
CA GLN A 21 0.93 -9.61 -9.14
C GLN A 21 1.24 -8.11 -9.00
N THR A 22 2.04 -7.56 -9.91
CA THR A 22 2.61 -6.21 -9.81
C THR A 22 1.69 -5.11 -10.34
N GLU A 23 0.50 -5.46 -10.82
CA GLU A 23 -0.50 -4.51 -11.33
C GLU A 23 -1.70 -4.35 -10.39
N SER A 24 -1.77 -5.17 -9.35
CA SER A 24 -2.83 -5.07 -8.35
C SER A 24 -2.66 -3.80 -7.52
N TRP A 25 -3.77 -3.11 -7.27
CA TRP A 25 -3.83 -1.96 -6.36
C TRP A 25 -3.24 -2.27 -4.97
N PHE A 26 -3.40 -3.50 -4.49
CA PHE A 26 -2.79 -3.95 -3.23
C PHE A 26 -1.26 -3.96 -3.29
N TYR A 27 -0.69 -4.37 -4.41
CA TYR A 27 0.76 -4.34 -4.63
C TYR A 27 1.25 -2.90 -4.71
N LEU A 28 0.60 -2.04 -5.49
CA LEU A 28 0.99 -0.64 -5.63
C LEU A 28 1.01 0.08 -4.29
N ARG A 29 0.01 -0.21 -3.43
CA ARG A 29 -0.03 0.27 -2.04
C ARG A 29 1.11 -0.29 -1.20
N ALA A 30 1.28 -1.61 -1.17
CA ALA A 30 2.32 -2.26 -0.39
C ALA A 30 3.73 -1.77 -0.77
N ARG A 31 3.99 -1.62 -2.07
CA ARG A 31 5.25 -1.14 -2.62
C ARG A 31 5.51 0.32 -2.26
N ALA A 32 4.50 1.19 -2.34
CA ALA A 32 4.63 2.59 -1.95
C ALA A 32 4.99 2.74 -0.46
N ILE A 33 4.28 2.03 0.40
CA ILE A 33 4.52 2.04 1.84
C ILE A 33 5.92 1.49 2.17
N ALA A 34 6.32 0.38 1.54
CA ALA A 34 7.64 -0.22 1.72
C ALA A 34 8.81 0.60 1.12
N ASP A 35 8.51 1.59 0.27
CA ASP A 35 9.47 2.58 -0.22
C ASP A 35 9.53 3.83 0.70
N GLY A 36 8.77 3.84 1.79
CA GLY A 36 8.61 5.02 2.65
C GLY A 36 7.82 6.16 2.02
N LYS A 37 7.07 5.88 0.94
CA LYS A 37 6.18 6.86 0.29
C LYS A 37 4.84 6.89 1.02
N PRO A 38 4.08 7.99 0.90
CA PRO A 38 2.70 8.04 1.37
C PRO A 38 1.87 6.91 0.78
N ASP A 39 0.90 6.42 1.55
CA ASP A 39 -0.11 5.50 1.05
C ASP A 39 -0.84 6.14 -0.14
N PRO A 40 -0.84 5.51 -1.33
CA PRO A 40 -1.50 6.08 -2.50
C PRO A 40 -3.03 5.97 -2.41
N MET A 41 -3.57 5.25 -1.42
CA MET A 41 -5.02 5.16 -1.22
C MET A 41 -5.52 6.30 -0.33
N PRO A 42 -6.57 7.03 -0.78
CA PRO A 42 -7.27 7.97 0.08
C PRO A 42 -7.88 7.22 1.26
N ASN A 43 -7.98 7.89 2.40
CA ASN A 43 -8.67 7.30 3.54
C ASN A 43 -10.14 7.09 3.16
N ILE A 44 -10.76 6.01 3.66
CA ILE A 44 -12.19 5.73 3.39
C ILE A 44 -13.06 6.94 3.77
N SER A 45 -12.68 7.66 4.83
CA SER A 45 -13.36 8.90 5.24
C SER A 45 -13.26 10.04 4.22
N GLU A 46 -12.18 10.10 3.43
CA GLU A 46 -12.00 11.10 2.36
C GLU A 46 -12.83 10.73 1.11
N LEU A 47 -13.07 9.44 0.88
CA LEU A 47 -13.92 8.95 -0.21
C LEU A 47 -15.42 9.12 0.08
N MET A 48 -15.80 9.16 1.36
CA MET A 48 -17.19 9.34 1.81
C MET A 48 -17.53 10.79 2.18
N ALA A 49 -16.62 11.74 1.98
CA ALA A 49 -16.92 13.16 2.14
C ALA A 49 -17.87 13.59 1.00
N ASP A 50 -19.15 13.72 1.34
CA ASP A 50 -20.20 14.19 0.42
C ASP A 50 -19.79 15.54 -0.21
N PRO A 51 -19.91 15.70 -1.55
CA PRO A 51 -19.83 17.01 -2.17
C PRO A 51 -21.07 17.80 -1.77
N SER A 52 -20.90 18.75 -0.84
CA SER A 52 -21.91 19.74 -0.42
C SER A 52 -22.38 20.62 -1.56
#